data_AF-A0A0M2H7J1-F1
#
_entry.id   AF-A0A0M2H7J1-F1
#
_cell.length_a   1.000
_cell.length_b   1.000
_cell.length_c   1.000
_cell.angle_alpha   90.00
_cell.angle_beta   90.00
_cell.angle_gamma   90.00
#
_symmetry.space_group_name_H-M   'P 1'
#
loop_
_entity.id
_entity.type
_entity.pdbx_description
1 polymer ?
#
loop_
_entity_poly.entity_id
_entity_poly.type
_entity_poly.pdbx_seq_one_letter_code
_entity_poly.pdbx_strand_id
1 'polypeptide(L)'
;MGGFDAGLNASELGWDNFGAGFLANMREGSSFTLTEPPITVEGAKDLYLKPSMLHAIAANTDHPEAAATLSNFLVDSPQSGEIFGTNRGLPASETALKGATLGELDEVIREYEESISQRLGDAPPAPISGFGSLEEKFRGLGLELG
;
A
#
# COMPACT_ATOMS: atom_id res chain seq x y z
N MET A 1 -1.00 -9.54 16.36
CA MET A 1 -2.18 -10.32 15.98
C MET A 1 -3.41 -9.56 16.38
N GLY A 2 -4.12 -9.06 15.38
CA GLY A 2 -5.48 -8.56 15.52
C GLY A 2 -6.48 -9.72 15.54
N GLY A 3 -7.77 -9.39 15.45
CA GLY A 3 -8.82 -10.41 15.46
C GLY A 3 -8.81 -11.29 14.20
N PHE A 4 -8.51 -10.72 13.04
CA PHE A 4 -8.54 -11.44 11.76
C PHE A 4 -7.44 -12.50 11.63
N ASP A 5 -6.18 -12.12 11.81
CA ASP A 5 -5.04 -13.03 11.70
C ASP A 5 -4.91 -14.01 12.87
N ALA A 6 -5.58 -13.73 14.00
CA ALA A 6 -5.78 -14.71 15.08
C ALA A 6 -6.92 -15.73 14.81
N GLY A 7 -7.70 -15.56 13.73
CA GLY A 7 -8.86 -16.40 13.41
C GLY A 7 -10.08 -16.14 14.31
N LEU A 8 -10.15 -14.99 14.96
CA LEU A 8 -11.29 -14.56 15.78
C LEU A 8 -12.34 -13.80 14.96
N ASN A 9 -11.93 -13.17 13.85
CA ASN A 9 -12.80 -12.49 12.89
C ASN A 9 -12.64 -13.11 11.49
N ALA A 10 -13.73 -13.13 10.72
CA ALA A 10 -13.72 -13.64 9.34
C ALA A 10 -13.33 -12.58 8.29
N SER A 11 -13.27 -11.30 8.65
CA SER A 11 -12.89 -10.19 7.76
C SER A 11 -12.27 -9.04 8.53
N GLU A 12 -11.48 -8.23 7.83
CA GLU A 12 -10.83 -7.00 8.30
C GLU A 12 -10.86 -5.98 7.17
N LEU A 13 -11.09 -4.70 7.49
CA LEU A 13 -10.93 -3.61 6.53
C LEU A 13 -9.51 -3.05 6.64
N GLY A 14 -8.74 -3.08 5.55
CA GLY A 14 -7.37 -2.61 5.54
C GLY A 14 -6.82 -2.38 4.13
N TRP A 15 -5.53 -2.11 4.05
CA TRP A 15 -4.80 -1.99 2.79
C TRP A 15 -4.47 -3.40 2.26
N ASP A 16 -4.61 -3.60 0.94
CA ASP A 16 -4.33 -4.87 0.25
C ASP A 16 -2.94 -5.43 0.56
N ASN A 17 -1.93 -4.57 0.66
CA ASN A 17 -0.56 -4.93 0.96
C ASN A 17 -0.34 -5.47 2.38
N PHE A 18 -1.34 -5.41 3.27
CA PHE A 18 -1.28 -6.05 4.58
C PHE A 18 -1.54 -7.56 4.53
N GLY A 19 -2.02 -8.09 3.39
CA GLY A 19 -2.26 -9.52 3.20
C GLY A 19 -1.07 -10.40 3.59
N ALA A 20 0.16 -9.96 3.31
CA ALA A 20 1.37 -10.72 3.63
C ALA A 20 1.54 -10.89 5.16
N GLY A 21 1.26 -9.84 5.93
CA GLY A 21 1.30 -9.88 7.38
C GLY A 21 0.20 -10.76 7.97
N PHE A 22 -1.00 -10.73 7.38
CA PHE A 22 -2.10 -11.61 7.81
C PHE A 22 -1.78 -13.08 7.54
N LEU A 23 -1.36 -13.42 6.33
CA LEU A 23 -1.01 -14.80 5.96
C LEU A 23 0.11 -15.38 6.82
N ALA A 24 1.11 -14.56 7.17
CA ALA A 24 2.22 -15.00 8.03
C ALA A 24 1.78 -15.42 9.45
N ASN A 25 0.66 -14.90 9.93
CA ASN A 25 0.13 -15.16 11.27
C ASN A 25 -1.04 -16.18 11.26
N MET A 26 -1.66 -16.40 10.10
CA MET A 26 -2.78 -17.32 9.96
C MET A 26 -2.37 -18.79 10.11
N ARG A 27 -3.34 -19.62 10.48
CA ARG A 27 -3.13 -21.07 10.59
C ARG A 27 -2.96 -21.68 9.21
N GLU A 28 -2.11 -22.69 9.11
CA GLU A 28 -1.94 -23.48 7.89
C GLU A 28 -3.28 -24.00 7.38
N GLY A 29 -3.52 -23.87 6.07
CA GLY A 29 -4.78 -24.24 5.42
C GLY A 29 -5.88 -23.18 5.47
N SER A 30 -5.63 -22.00 6.04
CA SER A 30 -6.56 -20.85 5.92
C SER A 30 -6.59 -20.32 4.49
N SER A 31 -7.77 -19.93 4.01
CA SER A 31 -7.95 -19.24 2.73
C SER A 31 -8.03 -17.74 2.94
N PHE A 32 -7.39 -16.97 2.05
CA PHE A 32 -7.42 -15.51 2.06
C PHE A 32 -7.89 -14.99 0.71
N THR A 33 -8.79 -14.00 0.72
CA THR A 33 -9.28 -13.33 -0.49
C THR A 33 -9.44 -11.83 -0.20
N LEU A 34 -9.25 -11.01 -1.22
CA LEU A 34 -9.54 -9.58 -1.18
C LEU A 34 -10.91 -9.32 -1.81
N THR A 35 -11.66 -8.38 -1.23
CA THR A 35 -12.92 -7.89 -1.80
C THR A 35 -13.11 -6.44 -1.42
N GLU A 36 -13.75 -5.72 -2.32
CA GLU A 36 -14.03 -4.32 -2.21
C GLU A 36 -15.14 -4.03 -1.18
N PRO A 37 -15.09 -2.90 -0.45
CA PRO A 37 -16.14 -2.53 0.49
C PRO A 37 -17.47 -2.30 -0.25
N PRO A 38 -18.62 -2.51 0.40
CA PRO A 38 -19.92 -2.33 -0.23
C PRO A 38 -20.15 -0.87 -0.65
N ILE A 39 -20.80 -0.68 -1.80
CA ILE A 39 -21.23 0.65 -2.27
C ILE A 39 -22.63 0.99 -1.76
N THR A 40 -22.86 2.28 -1.52
CA THR A 40 -24.20 2.83 -1.24
C THR A 40 -24.77 3.64 -2.40
N VAL A 41 -23.94 3.96 -3.39
CA VAL A 41 -24.30 4.69 -4.62
C VAL A 41 -23.77 3.90 -5.81
N GLU A 42 -24.65 3.56 -6.74
CA GLU A 42 -24.28 2.82 -7.95
C GLU A 42 -23.31 3.63 -8.82
N GLY A 43 -22.25 2.98 -9.31
CA GLY A 43 -21.21 3.63 -10.12
C GLY A 43 -20.29 4.57 -9.33
N ALA A 44 -20.30 4.52 -7.99
CA ALA A 44 -19.39 5.31 -7.18
C ALA A 44 -17.92 4.98 -7.48
N LYS A 45 -17.10 6.03 -7.56
CA LYS A 45 -15.65 5.96 -7.58
C LYS A 45 -15.11 6.22 -6.18
N ASP A 46 -15.27 5.25 -5.30
CA ASP A 46 -15.08 5.37 -3.85
C ASP A 46 -13.77 4.74 -3.34
N LEU A 47 -12.97 4.17 -4.25
CA LEU A 47 -11.65 3.63 -3.95
C LEU A 47 -10.57 4.50 -4.58
N TYR A 48 -9.36 4.42 -4.07
CA TYR A 48 -8.20 5.10 -4.63
C TYR A 48 -6.93 4.31 -4.37
N LEU A 49 -5.97 4.39 -5.29
CA LEU A 49 -4.63 3.85 -5.09
C LEU A 49 -3.84 4.82 -4.21
N LYS A 50 -3.44 4.38 -3.02
CA LYS A 50 -2.59 5.17 -2.13
C LYS A 50 -1.13 4.79 -2.34
N PRO A 51 -0.21 5.74 -2.55
CA PRO A 51 1.21 5.42 -2.54
C PRO A 51 1.59 4.83 -1.16
N SER A 52 2.24 3.68 -1.18
CA SER A 52 2.81 3.01 0.00
C SER A 52 3.92 3.87 0.60
N MET A 53 4.83 4.35 -0.26
CA MET A 53 5.93 5.25 0.08
C MET A 53 6.13 6.30 -1.01
N LEU A 54 6.69 7.44 -0.63
CA LEU A 54 7.04 8.54 -1.53
C LEU A 54 8.52 8.84 -1.42
N HIS A 55 9.17 9.07 -2.57
CA HIS A 55 10.51 9.63 -2.64
C HIS A 55 10.41 11.15 -2.77
N ALA A 56 11.18 11.88 -1.97
CA ALA A 56 11.25 13.33 -2.02
C ALA A 56 12.71 13.79 -2.11
N ILE A 57 12.96 14.82 -2.91
CA ILE A 57 14.25 15.48 -3.02
C ILE A 57 14.14 16.82 -2.29
N ALA A 58 15.06 17.08 -1.36
CA ALA A 58 15.10 18.34 -0.63
C ALA A 58 15.34 19.51 -1.61
N ALA A 59 14.51 20.55 -1.52
CA ALA A 59 14.57 21.69 -2.43
C ALA A 59 15.90 22.46 -2.39
N ASN A 60 16.66 22.32 -1.30
CA ASN A 60 17.94 22.97 -1.06
C ASN A 60 19.15 22.00 -1.18
N THR A 61 18.99 20.87 -1.86
CA THR A 61 20.12 19.95 -2.10
C THR A 61 21.18 20.63 -2.98
N ASP A 62 22.46 20.45 -2.62
CA ASP A 62 23.59 20.89 -3.46
C ASP A 62 23.81 19.98 -4.68
N HIS A 63 23.09 18.85 -4.76
CA HIS A 63 23.23 17.84 -5.81
C HIS A 63 21.89 17.45 -6.46
N PRO A 64 21.17 18.39 -7.09
CA PRO A 64 19.82 18.13 -7.62
C PRO A 64 19.80 17.06 -8.71
N GLU A 65 20.76 17.08 -9.64
CA GLU A 65 20.83 16.12 -10.74
C GLU A 65 21.10 14.69 -10.25
N ALA A 66 22.11 14.51 -9.38
CA ALA A 66 22.44 13.21 -8.82
C ALA A 66 21.30 12.64 -7.97
N ALA A 67 20.62 13.48 -7.19
CA ALA A 67 19.44 13.08 -6.41
C ALA A 67 18.29 12.64 -7.31
N ALA A 68 18.04 13.35 -8.41
CA ALA A 68 17.02 12.97 -9.40
C ALA A 68 17.37 11.64 -10.09
N THR A 69 18.64 11.45 -10.47
CA THR A 69 19.11 10.17 -11.06
C THR A 69 18.88 9.00 -10.11
N LEU A 70 19.23 9.15 -8.83
CA LEU A 70 18.99 8.11 -7.83
C LEU A 70 17.49 7.83 -7.64
N SER A 71 16.67 8.87 -7.52
CA SER A 71 15.22 8.70 -7.37
C SER A 71 14.61 7.98 -8.58
N ASN A 72 15.03 8.34 -9.80
CA ASN A 72 14.59 7.66 -11.02
C ASN A 72 15.00 6.20 -11.03
N PHE A 73 16.25 5.89 -10.67
CA PHE A 73 16.73 4.51 -10.58
C PHE A 73 15.91 3.69 -9.59
N LEU A 74 15.61 4.23 -8.40
CA LEU A 74 14.86 3.52 -7.38
C LEU A 74 13.39 3.29 -7.76
N VAL A 75 12.78 4.20 -8.51
CA VAL A 75 11.34 4.14 -8.82
C VAL A 75 11.06 3.47 -10.17
N ASP A 76 11.88 3.70 -11.18
CA ASP A 76 11.61 3.35 -12.57
C ASP A 76 12.84 2.73 -13.25
N SER A 77 13.33 1.63 -12.70
CA SER A 77 14.35 0.80 -13.36
C SER A 77 14.04 -0.69 -13.25
N PRO A 78 14.45 -1.50 -14.25
CA PRO A 78 14.33 -2.95 -14.17
C PRO A 78 15.04 -3.52 -12.94
N GLN A 79 16.25 -3.02 -12.64
CA GLN A 79 17.03 -3.48 -11.49
C GLN A 79 16.33 -3.20 -10.15
N SER A 80 15.59 -2.10 -10.02
CA SER A 80 14.79 -1.86 -8.83
C SER A 80 13.70 -2.93 -8.66
N GLY A 81 13.01 -3.27 -9.75
CA GLY A 81 12.06 -4.38 -9.79
C GLY A 81 12.68 -5.72 -9.41
N GLU A 82 13.83 -6.06 -9.99
CA GLU A 82 14.55 -7.31 -9.72
C GLU A 82 15.00 -7.41 -8.26
N ILE A 83 15.52 -6.31 -7.68
CA ILE A 83 16.09 -6.31 -6.33
C ILE A 83 15.00 -6.25 -5.25
N PHE A 84 14.00 -5.38 -5.43
CA PHE A 84 13.00 -5.14 -4.39
C PHE A 84 11.71 -5.94 -4.57
N GLY A 85 11.41 -6.38 -5.79
CA GLY A 85 10.15 -7.05 -6.12
C GLY A 85 8.95 -6.26 -5.62
N THR A 86 8.14 -6.89 -4.78
CA THR A 86 6.91 -6.33 -4.20
C THR A 86 7.03 -5.97 -2.71
N ASN A 87 8.24 -5.89 -2.16
CA ASN A 87 8.48 -5.57 -0.74
C ASN A 87 7.93 -4.18 -0.31
N ARG A 88 7.55 -3.35 -1.28
CA ARG A 88 6.96 -2.02 -1.06
C ARG A 88 5.50 -1.91 -1.52
N GLY A 89 4.86 -3.04 -1.80
CA GLY A 89 3.64 -3.14 -2.62
C GLY A 89 4.00 -3.43 -4.08
N LEU A 90 2.97 -3.60 -4.92
CA LEU A 90 3.17 -3.71 -6.35
C LEU A 90 3.85 -2.44 -6.90
N PRO A 91 4.92 -2.57 -7.69
CA PRO A 91 5.54 -1.41 -8.31
C PRO A 91 4.56 -0.64 -9.20
N ALA A 92 4.39 0.66 -8.94
CA ALA A 92 3.57 1.55 -9.77
C ALA A 92 4.22 1.83 -11.15
N SER A 93 5.54 1.67 -11.26
CA SER A 93 6.25 1.75 -12.54
C SER A 93 6.07 0.44 -13.30
N GLU A 94 5.63 0.53 -14.56
CA GLU A 94 5.60 -0.62 -15.46
C GLU A 94 6.99 -1.24 -15.67
N THR A 95 8.04 -0.42 -15.68
CA THR A 95 9.42 -0.86 -15.87
C THR A 95 9.87 -1.72 -14.69
N ALA A 96 9.65 -1.24 -13.47
CA ALA A 96 9.98 -1.98 -12.26
C ALA A 96 9.08 -3.21 -12.10
N LEU A 97 7.78 -3.10 -12.40
CA LEU A 97 6.84 -4.23 -12.31
C LEU A 97 7.24 -5.38 -13.24
N LYS A 98 7.67 -5.09 -14.48
CA LYS A 98 8.15 -6.11 -15.43
C LYS A 98 9.43 -6.82 -14.96
N GLY A 99 10.26 -6.15 -14.17
CA GLY A 99 11.46 -6.73 -13.56
C GLY A 99 11.19 -7.50 -12.27
N ALA A 100 10.02 -7.33 -11.65
CA ALA A 100 9.67 -7.97 -10.40
C ALA A 100 9.24 -9.43 -10.61
N THR A 101 9.65 -10.31 -9.69
CA THR A 101 9.08 -11.66 -9.57
C THR A 101 7.91 -11.61 -8.60
N LEU A 102 6.72 -11.97 -9.07
CA LEU A 102 5.49 -11.94 -8.27
C LEU A 102 5.24 -13.32 -7.64
N GLY A 103 5.01 -13.34 -6.33
CA GLY A 103 4.51 -14.50 -5.61
C GLY A 103 3.00 -14.63 -5.71
N GLU A 104 2.46 -15.71 -5.16
CA GLU A 104 1.01 -16.01 -5.21
C GLU A 104 0.14 -14.88 -4.62
N LEU A 105 0.55 -14.30 -3.48
CA LEU A 105 -0.18 -13.18 -2.90
C LEU A 105 -0.11 -11.91 -3.77
N ASP A 106 1.04 -11.66 -4.41
CA ASP A 106 1.20 -10.48 -5.27
C ASP A 106 0.26 -10.57 -6.49
N GLU A 107 0.09 -11.78 -7.02
CA GLU A 107 -0.86 -12.09 -8.09
C GLU A 107 -2.30 -11.85 -7.63
N VAL A 108 -2.68 -12.29 -6.42
CA VAL A 108 -4.00 -12.00 -5.82
C VAL A 108 -4.24 -10.49 -5.67
N ILE A 109 -3.24 -9.73 -5.24
CA ILE A 109 -3.34 -8.27 -5.12
C ILE A 109 -3.49 -7.64 -6.52
N ARG A 110 -2.71 -8.08 -7.51
CA ARG A 110 -2.79 -7.55 -8.89
C ARG A 110 -4.16 -7.78 -9.50
N GLU A 111 -4.68 -9.00 -9.39
CA GLU A 111 -6.03 -9.34 -9.87
C GLU A 111 -7.11 -8.52 -9.15
N TYR A 112 -6.96 -8.31 -7.84
CA TYR A 112 -7.86 -7.46 -7.08
C TYR A 112 -7.82 -6.00 -7.56
N GLU A 113 -6.64 -5.39 -7.72
CA GLU A 113 -6.47 -4.03 -8.22
C GLU A 113 -7.09 -3.86 -9.63
N GLU A 114 -6.91 -4.84 -10.52
CA GLU A 114 -7.54 -4.87 -11.84
C GLU A 114 -9.08 -4.93 -11.74
N SER A 115 -9.61 -5.77 -10.84
CA SER A 115 -11.05 -5.95 -10.63
C SER A 115 -11.76 -4.68 -10.14
N ILE A 116 -11.07 -3.86 -9.33
CA ILE A 116 -11.62 -2.61 -8.78
C ILE A 116 -11.36 -1.37 -9.66
N SER A 117 -10.70 -1.52 -10.80
CA SER A 117 -10.26 -0.39 -11.65
C SER A 117 -11.37 0.60 -12.00
N GLN A 118 -12.62 0.14 -12.16
CA GLN A 118 -13.77 1.02 -12.46
C GLN A 118 -14.28 1.82 -11.24
N ARG A 119 -13.92 1.42 -10.02
CA ARG A 119 -14.22 2.12 -8.75
C ARG A 119 -13.13 3.09 -8.33
N LEU A 120 -12.00 3.12 -9.03
CA LEU A 120 -10.91 4.04 -8.72
C LEU A 120 -11.28 5.48 -9.08
N GLY A 121 -11.27 6.35 -8.07
CA GLY A 121 -11.34 7.80 -8.17
C GLY A 121 -10.00 8.46 -7.89
N ASP A 122 -10.01 9.79 -7.80
CA ASP A 122 -8.83 10.55 -7.42
C ASP A 122 -8.46 10.28 -5.95
N ALA A 123 -7.16 10.20 -5.68
CA ALA A 123 -6.69 10.16 -4.31
C ALA A 123 -7.13 11.44 -3.56
N PRO A 124 -7.50 11.35 -2.27
CA PRO A 124 -7.90 12.50 -1.49
C PRO A 124 -6.76 13.53 -1.43
N PRO A 125 -7.09 14.83 -1.22
CA PRO A 125 -6.07 15.86 -1.08
C PRO A 125 -5.12 15.56 0.07
N ALA A 126 -3.89 16.06 -0.03
CA ALA A 126 -2.91 15.93 1.04
C ALA A 126 -3.49 16.44 2.37
N PRO A 127 -3.20 15.77 3.50
CA PRO A 127 -3.65 16.21 4.81
C PRO A 127 -3.23 17.65 5.10
N ILE A 128 -4.05 18.36 5.87
CA ILE A 128 -3.74 19.72 6.31
C ILE A 128 -2.47 19.75 7.18
N SER A 129 -1.81 20.90 7.23
CA SER A 129 -0.67 21.09 8.13
C SER A 129 -1.06 20.81 9.59
N GLY A 130 -0.20 20.08 10.29
CA GLY A 130 -0.45 19.64 11.67
C GLY A 130 -1.24 18.33 11.82
N PHE A 131 -1.73 17.72 10.72
CA PHE A 131 -2.43 16.42 10.78
C PHE A 131 -1.60 15.35 11.51
N GLY A 132 -0.33 15.17 11.13
CA GLY A 132 0.54 14.19 11.78
C GLY A 132 0.79 14.48 13.26
N SER A 133 0.83 15.76 13.67
CA SER A 133 0.96 16.11 15.09
C SER A 133 -0.31 15.80 15.88
N LEU A 134 -1.49 15.97 15.29
CA LEU A 134 -2.76 15.59 15.88
C LEU A 134 -2.88 14.07 16.01
N GLU A 135 -2.55 13.34 14.96
CA GLU A 135 -2.53 11.87 14.96
C GLU A 135 -1.60 11.32 16.03
N GLU A 136 -0.36 11.84 16.12
CA GLU A 136 0.60 11.43 17.14
C GLU A 136 0.10 11.74 18.56
N LYS A 137 -0.55 12.90 18.77
CA LYS A 137 -1.14 13.22 20.07
C LYS A 137 -2.29 12.28 20.42
N PHE A 138 -3.15 11.95 19.46
CA PHE A 138 -4.23 10.99 19.65
C PHE A 138 -3.70 9.60 19.99
N ARG A 139 -2.70 9.11 19.23
CA ARG A 139 -2.01 7.85 19.51
C ARG A 139 -1.41 7.82 20.91
N GLY A 140 -0.72 8.90 21.30
CA GLY A 140 -0.13 9.05 22.64
C GLY A 140 -1.17 8.99 23.76
N LEU A 141 -2.29 9.71 23.62
CA LEU A 141 -3.39 9.67 24.59
C LEU A 141 -4.02 8.28 24.71
N GLY A 142 -4.18 7.56 23.59
CA GLY A 142 -4.68 6.18 23.61
C GLY A 142 -3.78 5.26 24.44
N LEU A 143 -2.45 5.35 24.24
CA LEU A 143 -1.49 4.57 25.02
C LEU A 143 -1.49 4.93 26.52
N GLU A 144 -1.75 6.19 26.87
CA GLU A 144 -1.84 6.62 28.27
C GLU A 144 -3.12 6.07 28.96
N LEU A 145 -4.19 5.86 28.20
CA LEU A 145 -5.50 5.45 28.74
C LEU A 145 -5.71 3.92 28.78
N GLY A 146 -4.92 3.15 28.03
CA GLY A 146 -5.01 1.68 27.94
C GLY A 146 -6.02 1.21 26.90
#